data_AF-W4GQH3-F1
#
_entry.id   AF-W4GQH3-F1
#
_cell.length_a   1.000
_cell.length_b   1.000
_cell.length_c   1.000
_cell.angle_alpha   90.00
_cell.angle_beta   90.00
_cell.angle_gamma   90.00
#
_symmetry.space_group_name_H-M   'P 1'
#
loop_
_entity.id
_entity.type
_entity.pdbx_description
1 polymer ?
#
loop_
_entity_poly.entity_id
_entity_poly.type
_entity_poly.pdbx_seq_one_letter_code
_entity_poly.pdbx_strand_id
1 'polypeptide(L)'
;MYDLSALDGFTYRTLLEVTASEDACVLWCRQNGWRWRCKKKPHADRPVEKSIRAGSFFAKSKLPLTTLLRLLYAWASHKPAKTVMDEEGVSTDTACNWYNYCRDICSAEMLASEMKIGGEGHVIEIDETSLKKKSKYGRGEVHPDRWLFGSVDRATKRWFGILVGEDRTKPTLLALIKKHVL
;
A
#
# COMPACT_ATOMS: atom_id res chain seq x y z
N MET A 1 8.88 14.41 10.26
CA MET A 1 9.09 13.52 11.42
C MET A 1 7.99 13.84 12.41
N TYR A 2 7.02 12.94 12.59
CA TYR A 2 5.84 13.22 13.43
C TYR A 2 6.22 13.08 14.90
N ASP A 3 6.00 14.12 15.69
CA ASP A 3 6.20 14.10 17.14
C ASP A 3 5.04 13.34 17.79
N LEU A 4 5.36 12.16 18.34
CA LEU A 4 4.44 11.23 18.98
C LEU A 4 4.60 11.24 20.51
N SER A 5 5.30 12.21 21.09
CA SER A 5 5.59 12.31 22.53
C SER A 5 4.33 12.41 23.43
N ALA A 6 3.16 12.72 22.85
CA ALA A 6 1.88 12.74 23.56
C ALA A 6 1.11 11.40 23.52
N LEU A 7 1.71 10.33 23.00
CA LEU A 7 1.07 9.04 22.73
C LEU A 7 1.68 7.87 23.53
N ASP A 8 1.98 8.06 24.81
CA ASP A 8 2.53 7.00 25.67
C ASP A 8 1.66 5.71 25.73
N GLY A 9 0.39 5.79 25.34
CA GLY A 9 -0.51 4.63 25.20
C GLY A 9 -0.64 4.03 23.79
N PHE A 10 0.03 4.60 22.78
CA PHE A 10 -0.13 4.27 21.36
C PHE A 10 1.18 3.77 20.74
N THR A 11 1.84 2.83 21.42
CA THR A 11 3.07 2.22 20.90
C THR A 11 2.75 1.16 19.83
N TYR A 12 3.69 0.90 18.94
CA TYR A 12 3.59 -0.16 17.94
C TYR A 12 3.31 -1.54 18.58
N ARG A 13 3.92 -1.84 19.73
CA ARG A 13 3.67 -3.07 20.50
C ARG A 13 2.24 -3.14 21.02
N THR A 14 1.74 -2.06 21.61
CA THR A 14 0.36 -1.98 22.11
C THR A 14 -0.63 -2.17 20.97
N LEU A 15 -0.38 -1.59 19.79
CA LEU A 15 -1.21 -1.78 18.60
C LEU A 15 -1.25 -3.24 18.13
N LEU A 16 -0.10 -3.91 18.08
CA LEU A 16 -0.04 -5.33 17.71
C LEU A 16 -0.75 -6.24 18.73
N GLU A 17 -0.53 -6.03 20.02
CA GLU A 17 -1.17 -6.82 21.09
C GLU A 17 -2.69 -6.64 21.11
N VAL A 18 -3.15 -5.40 20.93
CA VAL A 18 -4.59 -5.07 20.94
C VAL A 18 -5.29 -5.55 19.67
N THR A 19 -4.62 -5.56 18.52
CA THR A 19 -5.20 -6.04 17.25
C THR A 19 -5.05 -7.55 17.05
N ALA A 20 -4.33 -8.26 17.92
CA ALA A 20 -4.13 -9.70 17.86
C ALA A 20 -5.41 -10.52 18.14
N SER A 21 -6.39 -9.95 18.83
CA SER A 21 -7.72 -10.56 18.97
C SER A 21 -8.83 -9.53 18.91
N GLU A 22 -9.99 -9.94 18.39
CA GLU A 22 -11.17 -9.08 18.26
C GLU A 22 -11.67 -8.59 19.62
N ASP A 23 -11.67 -9.46 20.62
CA ASP A 23 -12.10 -9.13 21.98
C ASP A 23 -11.14 -8.14 22.66
N ALA A 24 -9.83 -8.32 22.52
CA ALA A 24 -8.84 -7.39 23.06
C ALA A 24 -8.92 -6.00 22.38
N CYS A 25 -9.12 -5.99 21.06
CA CYS A 25 -9.31 -4.76 20.28
C CYS A 25 -10.54 -4.00 20.77
N VAL A 26 -11.67 -4.69 20.91
CA VAL A 26 -12.93 -4.11 21.38
C VAL A 26 -12.81 -3.62 22.84
N LEU A 27 -12.18 -4.38 23.73
CA LEU A 27 -11.99 -3.99 25.13
C LEU A 27 -11.11 -2.75 25.26
N TRP A 28 -9.99 -2.69 24.55
CA TRP A 28 -9.09 -1.54 24.57
C TRP A 28 -9.72 -0.30 23.93
N CYS A 29 -10.45 -0.46 22.81
CA CYS A 29 -11.22 0.61 22.18
C CYS A 29 -12.40 1.10 23.04
N ARG A 30 -13.00 0.23 23.87
CA ARG A 30 -14.01 0.62 24.87
C ARG A 30 -13.41 1.39 26.03
N GLN A 31 -12.24 0.99 26.52
CA GLN A 31 -11.54 1.66 27.63
C GLN A 31 -11.00 3.05 27.25
N ASN A 32 -10.54 3.23 26.02
CA ASN A 32 -9.93 4.49 25.55
C ASN A 32 -10.84 5.34 24.65
N GLY A 33 -12.01 4.80 24.29
CA GLY A 33 -12.94 5.40 23.34
C GLY A 33 -12.41 5.35 21.90
N TRP A 34 -13.29 5.09 20.93
CA TRP A 34 -13.00 5.28 19.50
C TRP A 34 -12.67 6.74 19.15
N ARG A 35 -12.97 7.66 20.08
CA ARG A 35 -12.84 9.11 19.96
C ARG A 35 -12.41 9.70 21.31
N TRP A 36 -11.30 10.43 21.30
CA TRP A 36 -10.94 11.36 22.35
C TRP A 36 -11.84 12.59 22.26
N ARG A 37 -12.39 13.04 23.40
CA ARG A 37 -13.12 14.30 23.53
C ARG A 37 -12.45 15.18 24.57
N CYS A 38 -12.18 16.44 24.23
CA CYS A 38 -11.66 17.42 25.20
C CYS A 38 -12.74 17.76 26.23
N LYS A 39 -12.42 17.64 27.53
CA LYS A 39 -13.33 17.98 28.64
C LYS A 39 -13.07 19.36 29.27
N LYS A 40 -12.21 20.19 28.68
CA LYS A 40 -11.87 21.52 29.24
C LYS A 40 -13.07 22.47 29.11
N LYS A 41 -13.31 23.32 30.12
CA LYS A 41 -14.42 24.31 30.14
C LYS A 41 -14.52 25.18 28.87
N PRO A 42 -13.42 25.69 28.27
CA PRO A 42 -13.49 26.46 27.03
C PRO A 42 -13.99 25.67 25.80
N HIS A 43 -14.01 24.34 25.89
CA HIS A 43 -14.49 23.45 24.83
C HIS A 43 -15.80 22.74 25.25
N ALA A 44 -16.51 23.24 26.27
CA ALA A 44 -17.80 22.69 26.70
C ALA A 44 -18.90 22.95 25.65
N ASP A 45 -18.95 24.18 25.11
CA ASP A 45 -19.97 24.59 24.14
C ASP A 45 -19.62 24.19 22.69
N ARG A 46 -18.33 23.98 22.42
CA ARG A 46 -17.82 23.42 21.15
C ARG A 46 -16.84 22.27 21.43
N PRO A 47 -17.36 21.04 21.61
CA PRO A 47 -16.53 19.88 21.90
C PRO A 47 -15.50 19.64 20.80
N VAL A 48 -14.22 19.59 21.19
CA VAL A 48 -13.15 19.14 20.30
C VAL A 48 -13.04 17.62 20.43
N GLU A 49 -13.27 16.92 19.33
CA GLU A 49 -13.15 15.46 19.25
C GLU A 49 -12.12 15.02 18.21
N LYS A 50 -11.39 13.95 18.51
CA LYS A 50 -10.52 13.26 17.56
C LYS A 50 -10.74 11.76 17.65
N SER A 51 -10.95 11.10 16.51
CA SER A 51 -10.97 9.64 16.47
C SER A 51 -9.58 9.08 16.25
N ILE A 52 -9.39 7.79 16.58
CA ILE A 52 -8.20 7.00 16.20
C ILE A 52 -7.89 7.07 14.69
N ARG A 53 -8.89 7.38 13.86
CA ARG A 53 -8.75 7.47 12.40
C ARG A 53 -8.28 8.83 11.93
N ALA A 54 -8.37 9.87 12.76
CA ALA A 54 -8.06 11.23 12.35
C ALA A 54 -6.60 11.35 11.90
N GLY A 55 -6.38 11.80 10.66
CA GLY A 55 -5.03 11.93 10.08
C GLY A 55 -4.33 10.61 9.75
N SER A 56 -5.03 9.48 9.83
CA SER A 56 -4.49 8.16 9.50
C SER A 56 -4.94 7.69 8.11
N PHE A 57 -4.39 6.56 7.66
CA PHE A 57 -4.85 5.84 6.47
C PHE A 57 -6.35 5.47 6.54
N PHE A 58 -6.91 5.27 7.74
CA PHE A 58 -8.32 4.92 7.94
C PHE A 58 -9.26 6.13 8.04
N ALA A 59 -8.75 7.35 7.83
CA ALA A 59 -9.54 8.57 7.92
C ALA A 59 -10.77 8.51 7.02
N LYS A 60 -11.89 9.06 7.49
CA LYS A 60 -13.19 9.15 6.77
C LYS A 60 -13.87 7.81 6.46
N SER A 61 -13.23 6.66 6.70
CA SER A 61 -13.87 5.36 6.55
C SER A 61 -14.94 5.12 7.60
N LYS A 62 -16.07 4.56 7.18
CA LYS A 62 -17.20 4.15 8.04
C LYS A 62 -17.16 2.66 8.43
N LEU A 63 -16.29 1.86 7.80
CA LEU A 63 -16.16 0.43 8.11
C LEU A 63 -15.55 0.21 9.49
N PRO A 64 -15.87 -0.88 10.21
CA PRO A 64 -15.16 -1.27 11.43
C PRO A 64 -13.63 -1.36 11.20
N LEU A 65 -12.81 -0.99 12.20
CA LEU A 65 -11.34 -1.08 12.06
C LEU A 65 -10.88 -2.52 11.84
N THR A 66 -11.57 -3.49 12.45
CA THR A 66 -11.31 -4.92 12.27
C THR A 66 -11.45 -5.33 10.81
N THR A 67 -12.57 -4.98 10.17
CA THR A 67 -12.81 -5.20 8.73
C THR A 67 -11.73 -4.55 7.87
N LEU A 68 -11.29 -3.34 8.23
CA LEU A 68 -10.23 -2.62 7.51
C LEU A 68 -8.88 -3.33 7.61
N LEU A 69 -8.51 -3.83 8.79
CA LEU A 69 -7.28 -4.59 9.00
C LEU A 69 -7.33 -5.94 8.28
N ARG A 70 -8.48 -6.62 8.26
CA ARG A 70 -8.67 -7.87 7.50
C ARG A 70 -8.56 -7.65 5.99
N LEU A 71 -9.12 -6.55 5.47
CA LEU A 71 -8.96 -6.16 4.06
C LEU A 71 -7.49 -5.91 3.70
N LEU A 72 -6.74 -5.19 4.54
CA LEU A 72 -5.30 -4.96 4.39
C LEU A 72 -4.52 -6.27 4.38
N TYR A 73 -4.77 -7.13 5.38
CA TYR A 73 -4.10 -8.42 5.51
C TYR A 73 -4.39 -9.33 4.31
N ALA A 74 -5.64 -9.38 3.88
CA ALA A 74 -6.05 -10.19 2.74
C ALA A 74 -5.40 -9.69 1.43
N TRP A 75 -5.31 -8.38 1.25
CA TRP A 75 -4.59 -7.78 0.11
C TRP A 75 -3.10 -8.16 0.13
N ALA A 76 -2.44 -7.98 1.28
CA ALA A 76 -1.02 -8.32 1.46
C ALA A 76 -0.76 -9.82 1.29
N SER A 77 -1.74 -10.67 1.59
CA SER A 77 -1.70 -12.12 1.40
C SER A 77 -2.12 -12.56 -0.01
N HIS A 78 -2.24 -11.63 -0.96
CA HIS A 78 -2.65 -11.87 -2.34
C HIS A 78 -4.02 -12.56 -2.50
N LYS A 79 -4.91 -12.39 -1.52
CA LYS A 79 -6.25 -12.98 -1.57
C LYS A 79 -7.11 -12.24 -2.59
N PRO A 80 -7.90 -12.93 -3.44
CA PRO A 80 -8.79 -12.27 -4.38
C PRO A 80 -9.84 -11.41 -3.67
N ALA A 81 -10.07 -10.19 -4.16
CA ALA A 81 -11.03 -9.25 -3.57
C ALA A 81 -12.44 -9.88 -3.46
N LYS A 82 -12.86 -10.68 -4.45
CA LYS A 82 -14.14 -11.40 -4.45
C LYS A 82 -14.31 -12.29 -3.22
N THR A 83 -13.26 -13.01 -2.83
CA THR A 83 -13.31 -13.89 -1.66
C THR A 83 -13.50 -13.08 -0.38
N VAL A 84 -12.80 -11.94 -0.27
CA VAL A 84 -12.87 -11.08 0.92
C VAL A 84 -14.21 -10.35 1.01
N MET A 85 -14.85 -10.05 -0.12
CA MET A 85 -16.20 -9.48 -0.14
C MET A 85 -17.19 -10.39 0.57
N ASP A 86 -17.16 -11.70 0.27
CA ASP A 86 -18.05 -12.69 0.86
C ASP A 86 -17.73 -12.91 2.36
N GLU A 87 -16.45 -12.91 2.74
CA GLU A 87 -16.01 -13.11 4.13
C GLU A 87 -16.31 -11.92 5.05
N GLU A 88 -16.08 -10.70 4.56
CA GLU A 88 -16.21 -9.48 5.36
C GLU A 88 -17.57 -8.77 5.17
N GLY A 89 -18.42 -9.28 4.27
CA GLY A 89 -19.72 -8.69 3.98
C GLY A 89 -19.64 -7.28 3.42
N VAL A 90 -18.61 -6.97 2.64
CA VAL A 90 -18.38 -5.63 2.05
C VAL A 90 -18.80 -5.59 0.59
N SER A 91 -19.23 -4.41 0.13
CA SER A 91 -19.58 -4.22 -1.29
C SER A 91 -18.38 -4.36 -2.21
N THR A 92 -18.63 -4.68 -3.48
CA THR A 92 -17.60 -4.73 -4.54
C THR A 92 -16.78 -3.45 -4.58
N ASP A 93 -17.45 -2.30 -4.62
CA ASP A 93 -16.79 -0.99 -4.68
C ASP A 93 -15.89 -0.77 -3.46
N THR A 94 -16.34 -1.20 -2.29
CA THR A 94 -15.56 -1.08 -1.05
C THR A 94 -14.29 -1.92 -1.11
N ALA A 95 -14.40 -3.22 -1.45
CA ALA A 95 -13.25 -4.10 -1.54
C ALA A 95 -12.25 -3.62 -2.61
N CYS A 96 -12.75 -3.23 -3.78
CA CYS A 96 -11.94 -2.67 -4.85
C CYS A 96 -11.22 -1.38 -4.43
N ASN A 97 -11.91 -0.46 -3.76
CA ASN A 97 -11.32 0.79 -3.28
C ASN A 97 -10.20 0.54 -2.25
N TRP A 98 -10.42 -0.34 -1.27
CA TRP A 98 -9.38 -0.65 -0.28
C TRP A 98 -8.16 -1.33 -0.91
N TYR A 99 -8.37 -2.22 -1.88
CA TYR A 99 -7.27 -2.82 -2.65
C TYR A 99 -6.53 -1.78 -3.50
N ASN A 100 -7.25 -0.79 -4.06
CA ASN A 100 -6.64 0.32 -4.78
C ASN A 100 -5.81 1.18 -3.83
N TYR A 101 -6.33 1.55 -2.64
CA TYR A 101 -5.57 2.34 -1.67
C TYR A 101 -4.27 1.65 -1.23
N CYS A 102 -4.28 0.33 -1.04
CA CYS A 102 -3.06 -0.43 -0.76
C CYS A 102 -2.08 -0.36 -1.93
N ARG A 103 -2.58 -0.53 -3.16
CA ARG A 103 -1.76 -0.40 -4.39
C ARG A 103 -1.20 1.01 -4.56
N ASP A 104 -1.95 2.05 -4.24
CA ASP A 104 -1.51 3.43 -4.37
C ASP A 104 -0.34 3.74 -3.43
N ILE A 105 -0.43 3.33 -2.16
CA ILE A 105 0.66 3.48 -1.19
C ILE A 105 1.91 2.73 -1.65
N CYS A 106 1.76 1.45 -1.99
CA CYS A 106 2.91 0.65 -2.41
C CYS A 106 3.52 1.16 -3.72
N SER A 107 2.71 1.66 -4.66
CA SER A 107 3.20 2.24 -5.90
C SER A 107 3.93 3.56 -5.65
N ALA A 108 3.45 4.40 -4.73
CA ALA A 108 4.10 5.65 -4.37
C ALA A 108 5.49 5.40 -3.75
N GLU A 109 5.58 4.46 -2.79
CA GLU A 109 6.86 4.06 -2.18
C GLU A 109 7.80 3.43 -3.22
N MET A 110 7.26 2.59 -4.11
CA MET A 110 8.02 1.99 -5.20
C MET A 110 8.62 3.08 -6.10
N LEU A 111 7.82 4.07 -6.53
CA LEU A 111 8.28 5.16 -7.40
C LEU A 111 9.26 6.13 -6.72
N ALA A 112 9.20 6.26 -5.39
CA ALA A 112 10.13 7.07 -4.61
C ALA A 112 11.47 6.36 -4.33
N SER A 113 11.50 5.03 -4.45
CA SER A 113 12.70 4.23 -4.25
C SER A 113 13.73 4.48 -5.35
N GLU A 114 15.00 4.60 -4.98
CA GLU A 114 16.10 4.75 -5.95
C GLU A 114 16.30 3.49 -6.81
N MET A 115 15.81 2.34 -6.31
CA MET A 115 15.83 1.04 -6.98
C MET A 115 17.19 0.67 -7.61
N LYS A 116 18.28 0.79 -6.83
CA LYS A 116 19.62 0.34 -7.24
C LYS A 116 19.87 -1.10 -6.82
N ILE A 117 20.40 -1.92 -7.73
CA ILE A 117 20.66 -3.36 -7.51
C ILE A 117 22.05 -3.74 -8.01
N GLY A 118 22.58 -4.90 -7.59
CA GLY A 118 23.89 -5.39 -8.04
C GLY A 118 25.05 -4.97 -7.15
N GLY A 119 26.21 -4.74 -7.79
CA GLY A 119 27.50 -4.62 -7.14
C GLY A 119 28.49 -5.71 -7.59
N GLU A 120 29.75 -5.59 -7.15
CA GLU A 120 30.81 -6.52 -7.51
C GLU A 120 30.45 -7.96 -7.14
N GLY A 121 30.58 -8.88 -8.11
CA GLY A 121 30.24 -10.30 -7.94
C GLY A 121 28.75 -10.65 -8.10
N HIS A 122 27.88 -9.67 -8.36
CA HIS A 122 26.45 -9.94 -8.61
C HIS A 122 26.17 -10.22 -10.09
N VAL A 123 25.24 -11.13 -10.34
CA VAL A 123 24.73 -11.44 -11.68
C VAL A 123 23.33 -10.86 -11.81
N ILE A 124 23.18 -9.88 -12.69
CA ILE A 124 21.91 -9.19 -12.95
C ILE A 124 21.29 -9.74 -14.24
N GLU A 125 20.04 -10.18 -14.15
CA GLU A 125 19.22 -10.48 -15.31
C GLU A 125 18.45 -9.23 -15.73
N ILE A 126 18.39 -8.98 -17.03
CA ILE A 126 17.74 -7.82 -17.63
C ILE A 126 16.71 -8.33 -18.64
N ASP A 127 15.49 -7.81 -18.59
CA ASP A 127 14.42 -8.19 -19.51
C ASP A 127 13.51 -7.01 -19.86
N GLU A 128 12.84 -7.13 -21.01
CA GLU A 128 11.81 -6.19 -21.49
C GLU A 128 10.47 -6.92 -21.64
N THR A 129 9.49 -6.53 -20.83
CA THR A 129 8.14 -7.10 -20.90
C THR A 129 7.14 -6.09 -21.48
N SER A 130 6.40 -6.51 -22.50
CA SER A 130 5.27 -5.73 -23.02
C SER A 130 4.08 -5.82 -22.05
N LEU A 131 3.62 -4.67 -21.57
CA LEU A 131 2.40 -4.51 -20.76
C LEU A 131 1.16 -4.19 -21.61
N LYS A 132 1.28 -4.29 -22.95
CA LYS A 132 0.14 -4.05 -23.83
C LYS A 132 -0.96 -5.04 -23.52
N LYS A 133 -2.12 -4.51 -23.15
CA LYS A 133 -3.35 -5.30 -23.04
C LYS A 133 -3.69 -5.82 -24.44
N LYS A 134 -3.55 -7.14 -24.63
CA LYS A 134 -3.87 -7.79 -25.90
C LYS A 134 -5.38 -7.70 -26.13
N SER A 135 -5.78 -7.25 -27.32
CA SER A 135 -7.18 -7.31 -27.74
C SER A 135 -7.58 -8.77 -27.89
N LYS A 136 -8.70 -9.17 -27.29
CA LYS A 136 -9.19 -10.55 -27.39
C LYS A 136 -9.62 -10.78 -28.84
N TYR A 137 -8.95 -11.71 -29.52
CA TYR A 137 -9.16 -12.03 -30.95
C TYR A 137 -8.89 -10.86 -31.93
N GLY A 138 -8.02 -9.92 -31.58
CA GLY A 138 -7.74 -8.78 -32.46
C GLY A 138 -8.91 -7.77 -32.55
N ARG A 139 -9.93 -7.88 -31.68
CA ARG A 139 -11.12 -7.02 -31.70
C ARG A 139 -11.17 -6.10 -30.49
N GLY A 140 -11.69 -4.90 -30.70
CA GLY A 140 -11.85 -3.88 -29.65
C GLY A 140 -10.75 -2.82 -29.69
N GLU A 141 -10.64 -2.07 -28.61
CA GLU A 141 -9.71 -0.93 -28.48
C GLU A 141 -8.24 -1.37 -28.63
N VAL A 142 -7.51 -0.66 -29.48
CA VAL A 142 -6.06 -0.84 -29.62
C VAL A 142 -5.39 -0.01 -28.54
N HIS A 143 -4.79 -0.68 -27.56
CA HIS A 143 -4.07 -0.01 -26.48
C HIS A 143 -2.63 0.32 -26.92
N PRO A 144 -2.08 1.47 -26.48
CA PRO A 144 -0.71 1.85 -26.77
C PRO A 144 0.27 0.81 -26.23
N ASP A 145 1.37 0.61 -26.96
CA ASP A 145 2.46 -0.24 -26.51
C ASP A 145 3.14 0.40 -25.30
N ARG A 146 3.01 -0.26 -24.15
CA ARG A 146 3.73 0.10 -22.93
C ARG A 146 4.71 -1.00 -22.63
N TRP A 147 5.99 -0.65 -22.53
CA TRP A 147 7.04 -1.59 -22.20
C TRP A 147 7.57 -1.30 -20.80
N LEU A 148 7.75 -2.38 -20.05
CA LEU A 148 8.44 -2.39 -18.77
C LEU A 148 9.85 -2.91 -19.01
N PHE A 149 10.84 -2.06 -18.78
CA PHE A 149 12.23 -2.46 -18.71
C PHE A 149 12.54 -2.82 -17.25
N GLY A 150 13.00 -4.03 -17.00
CA GLY A 150 13.23 -4.52 -15.65
C GLY A 150 14.56 -5.23 -15.51
N SER A 151 15.04 -5.31 -14.28
CA SER A 151 16.19 -6.13 -13.96
C SER A 151 16.04 -6.72 -12.55
N VAL A 152 16.62 -7.90 -12.35
CA VAL A 152 16.62 -8.60 -11.07
C VAL A 152 18.02 -9.14 -10.76
N ASP A 153 18.43 -8.96 -9.51
CA ASP A 153 19.63 -9.57 -8.97
C ASP A 153 19.36 -11.01 -8.56
N ARG A 154 20.09 -11.96 -9.16
CA ARG A 154 19.91 -13.39 -8.90
C ARG A 154 20.14 -13.76 -7.43
N ALA A 155 21.08 -13.09 -6.74
CA ALA A 155 21.46 -13.40 -5.38
C ALA A 155 20.47 -12.80 -4.37
N THR A 156 20.22 -11.49 -4.47
CA THR A 156 19.40 -10.77 -3.47
C THR A 156 17.91 -10.78 -3.76
N LYS A 157 17.51 -11.16 -4.98
CA LYS A 157 16.14 -11.05 -5.50
C LYS A 157 15.58 -9.62 -5.51
N ARG A 158 16.42 -8.61 -5.30
CA ARG A 158 16.06 -7.21 -5.50
C ARG A 158 15.91 -6.95 -6.99
N TRP A 159 14.95 -6.10 -7.33
CA TRP A 159 14.62 -5.81 -8.71
C TRP A 159 14.24 -4.34 -8.87
N PHE A 160 14.30 -3.86 -10.11
CA PHE A 160 13.71 -2.59 -10.51
C PHE A 160 12.89 -2.78 -11.78
N GLY A 161 11.89 -1.92 -11.98
CA GLY A 161 11.05 -1.92 -13.18
C GLY A 161 10.68 -0.49 -13.57
N ILE A 162 10.99 -0.10 -14.80
CA ILE A 162 10.82 1.25 -15.31
C ILE A 162 10.00 1.19 -16.59
N LEU A 163 8.95 2.01 -16.65
CA LEU A 163 8.16 2.17 -17.86
C LEU A 163 8.95 2.99 -18.88
N VAL A 164 9.32 2.38 -20.00
CA VAL A 164 10.09 3.03 -21.08
C VAL A 164 9.20 3.48 -22.24
N GLY A 165 7.94 3.06 -22.28
CA GLY A 165 7.00 3.46 -23.32
C GLY A 165 7.46 3.03 -24.71
N GLU A 166 7.53 3.98 -25.65
CA GLU A 166 7.94 3.74 -27.04
C GLU A 166 9.46 3.83 -27.25
N ASP A 167 10.19 4.57 -26.41
CA ASP A 167 11.64 4.74 -26.55
C ASP A 167 12.41 3.59 -25.87
N ARG A 168 12.72 2.59 -26.69
CA ARG A 168 13.49 1.40 -26.31
C ARG A 168 14.83 1.35 -27.03
N THR A 169 15.36 2.52 -27.37
CA THR A 169 16.62 2.59 -28.08
C THR A 169 17.76 2.15 -27.17
N LYS A 170 18.82 1.58 -27.77
CA LYS A 170 20.02 1.16 -27.04
C LYS A 170 20.57 2.26 -26.10
N PRO A 171 20.64 3.56 -26.49
CA PRO A 171 21.10 4.62 -25.59
C PRO A 171 20.21 4.77 -24.34
N THR A 172 18.90 4.75 -24.50
CA THR A 172 17.94 4.89 -23.39
C THR A 172 18.05 3.74 -22.41
N LEU A 173 18.07 2.50 -22.90
CA LEU A 173 18.22 1.32 -22.04
C LEU A 173 19.60 1.29 -21.35
N LEU A 174 20.68 1.63 -22.04
CA LEU A 174 22.01 1.72 -21.44
C LEU A 174 22.09 2.79 -20.34
N ALA A 175 21.41 3.93 -20.51
CA ALA A 175 21.35 4.97 -19.50
C ALA A 175 20.61 4.49 -18.24
N LEU A 176 19.52 3.74 -18.40
CA LEU A 176 18.79 3.13 -17.28
C LEU A 176 19.63 2.09 -16.54
N ILE A 177 20.33 1.21 -17.28
CA ILE A 177 21.24 0.21 -16.69
C ILE A 177 22.31 0.91 -15.85
N LYS A 178 22.99 1.93 -16.40
CA LYS A 178 24.04 2.68 -15.67
C LYS A 178 23.52 3.40 -14.43
N LYS A 179 22.24 3.77 -14.40
CA LYS A 179 21.63 4.48 -13.26
C LYS A 179 21.24 3.53 -12.13
N HIS A 180 20.76 2.33 -12.48
CA HIS A 180 20.11 1.41 -11.54
C HIS A 180 20.90 0.13 -11.23
N VAL A 181 21.96 -0.17 -11.99
CA VAL A 181 22.87 -1.29 -11.71
C VAL A 181 24.19 -0.74 -11.15
N LEU A 182 24.59 -1.25 -9.99
CA LEU A 182 25.82 -0.92 -9.26
C LEU A 182 27.02 -1.75 -9.75
#